data_AF-A0A923PM85-F1
#
_entry.id   AF-A0A923PM85-F1
#
_cell.length_a   1.000
_cell.length_b   1.000
_cell.length_c   1.000
_cell.angle_alpha   90.00
_cell.angle_beta   90.00
_cell.angle_gamma   90.00
#
_symmetry.space_group_name_H-M   'P 1'
#
loop_
_entity.id
_entity.type
_entity.pdbx_description
1 polymer ?
#
loop_
_entity_poly.entity_id
_entity_poly.type
_entity_poly.pdbx_seq_one_letter_code
_entity_poly.pdbx_strand_id
1 'polypeptide(L)'
;TQVVKVGDTTPPVFTGPSQDRNFDGITDADLVYTTNAGNICAAYIRLDAAGVRAVDNCSGTNVTITANIYPGADLNATPIGS
;
A
#
# COMPACT_ATOMS: atom_id res chain seq x y z
N THR A 1 -21.49 -23.61 30.05
CA THR A 1 -20.26 -23.06 29.46
C THR A 1 -20.61 -21.76 28.75
N GLN A 2 -19.82 -20.70 28.90
CA GLN A 2 -20.07 -19.44 28.22
C GLN A 2 -19.14 -19.35 27.01
N VAL A 3 -19.71 -19.18 25.81
CA VAL A 3 -18.95 -18.90 24.60
C VAL A 3 -18.97 -17.38 24.41
N VAL A 4 -17.86 -16.73 24.74
CA VAL A 4 -17.64 -15.32 24.39
C VAL A 4 -17.11 -15.28 22.96
N LYS A 5 -17.88 -14.72 22.03
CA LYS A 5 -17.36 -14.37 20.71
C LYS A 5 -16.71 -12.99 20.82
N VAL A 6 -15.38 -12.96 20.76
CA VAL A 6 -14.61 -11.72 20.76
C VAL A 6 -14.83 -11.02 19.42
N GLY A 7 -15.15 -9.73 19.52
CA GLY A 7 -15.73 -8.90 18.47
C GLY A 7 -14.78 -8.64 17.32
N ASP A 8 -15.41 -8.63 16.15
CA ASP A 8 -14.88 -8.34 14.81
C ASP A 8 -14.24 -9.51 14.04
N THR A 9 -14.92 -9.89 12.96
CA THR A 9 -14.46 -10.84 11.94
C THR A 9 -14.36 -10.17 10.58
N THR A 10 -14.51 -8.84 10.53
CA THR A 10 -14.48 -8.07 9.31
C THR A 10 -13.03 -7.93 8.87
N PRO A 11 -12.69 -8.30 7.64
CA PRO A 11 -11.34 -8.10 7.14
C PRO A 11 -10.97 -6.60 7.12
N PRO A 12 -9.69 -6.25 7.31
CA PRO A 12 -9.22 -4.89 7.16
C PRO A 12 -9.50 -4.37 5.74
N VAL A 13 -9.78 -3.07 5.65
CA VAL A 13 -9.91 -2.39 4.36
C VAL A 13 -8.57 -1.77 4.00
N PHE A 14 -8.00 -2.22 2.88
CA PHE A 14 -6.78 -1.66 2.29
C PHE A 14 -7.12 -0.65 1.21
N THR A 15 -6.47 0.51 1.24
CA THR A 15 -6.47 1.47 0.14
C THR A 15 -5.05 1.64 -0.34
N GLY A 16 -4.82 1.26 -1.60
CA GLY A 16 -3.53 1.40 -2.26
C GLY A 16 -3.29 2.84 -2.72
N PRO A 17 -2.03 3.18 -3.05
CA PRO A 17 -1.72 4.47 -3.64
C PRO A 17 -2.45 4.65 -4.97
N SER A 18 -2.89 5.89 -5.23
CA SER A 18 -3.45 6.34 -6.49
C SER A 18 -2.65 7.53 -6.99
N GLN A 19 -2.60 7.72 -8.30
CA GLN A 19 -2.03 8.90 -8.93
C GLN A 19 -3.03 9.46 -9.94
N ASP A 20 -3.05 10.78 -10.06
CA ASP A 20 -3.70 11.52 -11.14
C ASP A 20 -2.61 12.43 -11.73
N ARG A 21 -1.88 11.91 -12.72
CA ARG A 21 -0.68 12.55 -13.27
C ARG A 21 -1.02 13.70 -14.22
N ASN A 22 -2.22 13.67 -14.81
CA ASN A 22 -2.70 14.68 -15.75
C ASN A 22 -3.68 15.69 -15.11
N PHE A 23 -4.00 15.52 -13.82
CA PHE A 23 -4.87 16.39 -13.03
C PHE A 23 -6.30 16.49 -13.59
N ASP A 24 -6.83 15.40 -14.14
CA ASP A 24 -8.19 15.36 -14.70
C ASP A 24 -9.27 14.93 -13.68
N GLY A 25 -8.86 14.62 -12.45
CA GLY A 25 -9.73 14.15 -11.37
C GLY A 25 -10.05 12.66 -11.43
N ILE A 26 -9.48 11.93 -12.39
CA ILE A 26 -9.60 10.47 -12.54
C ILE A 26 -8.27 9.83 -12.16
N THR A 27 -8.34 8.75 -11.38
CA THR A 27 -7.14 7.99 -11.02
C THR A 27 -6.59 7.25 -12.24
N ASP A 28 -5.30 7.41 -12.50
CA ASP A 28 -4.53 6.62 -13.45
C ASP A 28 -4.49 5.14 -13.06
N ALA A 29 -4.51 4.25 -14.06
CA ALA A 29 -4.35 2.82 -13.84
C ALA A 29 -2.93 2.43 -13.38
N ASP A 30 -1.94 3.25 -13.73
CA ASP A 30 -0.52 2.95 -13.52
C ASP A 30 0.06 3.87 -12.45
N LEU A 31 0.87 3.29 -11.57
CA LEU A 31 1.73 4.07 -10.68
C LEU A 31 3.08 4.30 -11.36
N VAL A 32 3.31 5.54 -11.78
CA VAL A 32 4.57 5.93 -12.41
C VAL A 32 5.29 6.91 -11.49
N TYR A 33 6.37 6.42 -10.90
CA TYR A 33 7.28 7.23 -10.12
C TYR A 33 8.43 7.66 -11.01
N THR A 34 8.51 8.96 -11.28
CA THR A 34 9.74 9.54 -11.84
C THR A 34 10.88 9.40 -10.84
N THR A 35 12.11 9.55 -11.31
CA THR A 35 13.29 9.65 -10.46
C THR A 35 13.11 10.79 -9.45
N ASN A 36 12.72 10.47 -8.23
CA ASN A 36 12.53 11.42 -7.13
C ASN A 36 13.69 11.36 -6.11
N ALA A 37 14.74 10.59 -6.43
CA ALA A 37 15.98 10.56 -5.68
C ALA A 37 16.96 11.55 -6.31
N GLY A 38 17.17 12.70 -5.65
CA GLY A 38 17.93 13.83 -6.19
C GLY A 38 19.22 13.44 -6.92
N ASN A 39 19.20 13.62 -8.26
CA ASN A 39 20.28 13.34 -9.21
C ASN A 39 20.81 11.89 -9.28
N ILE A 40 20.11 10.88 -8.74
CA ILE A 40 20.46 9.46 -8.94
C ILE A 40 19.30 8.73 -9.62
N CYS A 41 19.56 7.74 -10.48
CA CYS A 41 18.53 6.92 -11.10
C CYS A 41 17.87 5.97 -10.08
N ALA A 42 17.06 6.52 -9.19
CA ALA A 42 16.25 5.78 -8.22
C ALA A 42 14.92 6.49 -7.95
N ALA A 43 13.94 5.71 -7.49
CA ALA A 43 12.67 6.22 -6.99
C ALA A 43 12.43 5.72 -5.55
N TYR A 44 11.94 6.61 -4.70
CA TYR A 44 11.46 6.33 -3.36
C TYR A 44 9.94 6.18 -3.39
N ILE A 45 9.45 5.07 -2.86
CA ILE A 45 8.03 4.81 -2.64
C ILE A 45 7.77 4.98 -1.13
N ARG A 46 6.88 5.91 -0.78
CA ARG A 46 6.50 6.21 0.60
C ARG A 46 5.22 5.44 0.94
N LEU A 47 5.30 4.52 1.90
CA LEU A 47 4.16 3.73 2.38
C LEU A 47 3.39 4.42 3.51
N ASP A 48 3.90 5.55 4.01
CA ASP A 48 3.31 6.41 5.04
C ASP A 48 2.64 7.67 4.44
N ALA A 49 2.58 7.77 3.11
CA ALA A 49 2.02 8.92 2.42
C ALA A 49 0.48 8.96 2.50
N ALA A 50 -0.08 10.16 2.37
CA ALA A 50 -1.53 10.33 2.25
C ALA A 50 -2.06 9.48 1.08
N GLY A 51 -3.03 8.61 1.36
CA GLY A 51 -3.60 7.66 0.40
C GLY A 51 -3.25 6.19 0.66
N VAL A 52 -2.14 5.91 1.37
CA VAL A 52 -1.80 4.56 1.83
C VAL A 52 -2.31 4.37 3.26
N ARG A 53 -3.37 3.57 3.42
CA ARG A 53 -4.01 3.34 4.70
C ARG A 53 -4.57 1.93 4.75
N ALA A 54 -4.40 1.31 5.91
CA ALA A 54 -5.15 0.13 6.29
C ALA A 54 -5.92 0.46 7.56
N VAL A 55 -7.23 0.22 7.55
CA VAL A 55 -8.05 0.39 8.74
C VAL A 55 -8.73 -0.90 9.08
N ASP A 56 -8.60 -1.20 10.37
CA ASP A 56 -9.19 -2.32 11.05
C ASP A 56 -9.76 -1.78 12.36
N ASN A 57 -10.80 -2.43 12.86
CA ASN A 57 -11.47 -2.05 14.10
C ASN A 57 -10.90 -2.83 15.31
N CYS A 58 -9.71 -3.42 15.14
CA CYS A 58 -8.88 -3.93 16.22
C CYS A 58 -8.45 -2.82 17.18
N SER A 59 -8.99 -2.82 18.40
CA SER A 59 -8.57 -1.90 19.46
C SER A 59 -7.10 -2.16 19.84
N GLY A 60 -6.22 -1.19 19.58
CA GLY A 60 -4.86 -1.17 20.14
C GLY A 60 -3.78 -1.92 19.36
N THR A 61 -4.02 -2.36 18.13
CA THR A 61 -2.99 -2.93 17.24
C THR A 61 -2.85 -2.11 15.97
N ASN A 62 -1.61 -1.73 15.63
CA ASN A 62 -1.31 -1.07 14.37
C ASN A 62 -1.43 -2.10 13.24
N VAL A 63 -2.18 -1.78 12.18
CA VAL A 63 -2.18 -2.60 10.97
C VAL A 63 -0.82 -2.44 10.29
N THR A 64 -0.10 -3.55 10.11
CA THR A 64 1.18 -3.54 9.37
C THR A 64 0.90 -3.51 7.88
N ILE A 65 1.47 -2.52 7.19
CA ILE A 65 1.45 -2.43 5.73
C ILE A 65 2.83 -2.85 5.22
N THR A 66 2.88 -3.90 4.42
CA THR A 66 4.08 -4.36 3.71
C THR A 66 3.87 -4.18 2.21
N ALA A 67 4.92 -3.78 1.49
CA ALA A 67 4.90 -3.68 0.03
C ALA A 67 5.98 -4.59 -0.57
N ASN A 68 5.57 -5.40 -1.54
CA ASN A 68 6.48 -6.21 -2.35
C ASN A 68 6.53 -5.60 -3.75
N ILE A 69 7.74 -5.25 -4.21
CA ILE A 69 7.92 -4.67 -5.54
C ILE A 69 8.41 -5.76 -6.50
N TYR A 70 7.66 -6.00 -7.57
CA TYR A 70 8.00 -6.95 -8.63
C TYR A 70 8.40 -6.19 -9.90
N PRO A 71 9.71 -6.04 -10.20
CA PRO A 71 10.17 -5.36 -11.40
C PRO A 71 9.58 -5.97 -12.67
N GLY A 72 9.11 -5.13 -13.60
CA GLY A 72 8.54 -5.59 -14.87
C GLY A 72 7.25 -6.40 -14.73
N ALA A 73 6.57 -6.35 -13.58
CA ALA A 73 5.37 -7.13 -13.26
C ALA A 73 5.58 -8.66 -13.26
N ASP A 74 6.82 -9.13 -13.10
CA ASP A 74 7.11 -10.56 -12.95
C ASP A 74 6.85 -11.02 -11.50
N LEU A 75 5.66 -11.57 -11.27
CA LEU A 75 5.24 -12.08 -9.96
C LEU A 75 5.99 -13.34 -9.51
N ASN A 76 6.80 -13.95 -10.38
CA ASN A 76 7.63 -15.11 -10.03
C ASN A 76 9.05 -14.71 -9.62
N ALA A 77 9.45 -13.44 -9.82
CA ALA A 77 10.74 -12.94 -9.40
C ALA A 77 10.81 -12.75 -7.87
N THR A 78 12.02 -12.70 -7.33
CA THR A 78 12.23 -12.28 -5.93
C THR A 78 11.81 -10.82 -5.78
N PRO A 79 10.83 -10.51 -4.92
CA PRO A 79 10.40 -9.13 -4.71
C PRO A 79 11.47 -8.29 -4.03
N ILE A 80 11.50 -7.00 -4.33
CA ILE A 80 12.32 -6.00 -3.62
C ILE A 80 11.51 -5.47 -2.44
N GLY A 81 12.11 -5.45 -1.25
CA GLY A 81 11.54 -4.81 -0.05
C GLY A 81 10.79 -5.73 0.94
N SER A 82 11.01 -7.06 0.87
CA SER A 82 10.46 -8.04 1.82
C SER A 82 11.16 -8.02 3.19
#